data_AF-A0A316THY2-F1
#
_entry.id   AF-A0A316THY2-F1
#
_cell.length_a   1.000
_cell.length_b   1.000
_cell.length_c   1.000
_cell.angle_alpha   90.00
_cell.angle_beta   90.00
_cell.angle_gamma   90.00
#
_symmetry.space_group_name_H-M   'P 1'
#
loop_
_entity.id
_entity.type
_entity.pdbx_description
1 polymer ?
#
loop_
_entity_poly.entity_id
_entity_poly.type
_entity_poly.pdbx_seq_one_letter_code
_entity_poly.pdbx_strand_id
1 'polypeptide(L)'
;MEASELPEGSDAVECDAVDRMLVVGETVIPVPPPGLTVTMHMDYAGGGSITSEASTALDGTVTYDSETLAPLEAENPPTTTLPDEDLTTETDPIDPGPDENDPSIDPKLAVQRNGCDRNRFNWWKPAKVYGSFPMRVSTDDAGEPAGGTTSDTASALRRSLGTWENENSPCFSSDQSAVPNLFYDGLTTTQGDFVDTASGTACAPRADIDSRSSVDIGDLEPNALVAGTCTWTTGHDGLNEVIQADIRFNTTDYDFTYTPGDGDCDSNDFDVISILTHELGHVLGFDDLYDPANRYLTMSGRVNNCTTYLRNLGRGDVLGLRERY
;
A
#
# COMPACT_ATOMS: atom_id res chain seq x y z
N MET A 1 5.80 -10.06 22.13
CA MET A 1 7.07 -10.74 22.46
C MET A 1 8.15 -9.94 21.77
N GLU A 2 9.22 -9.62 22.47
CA GLU A 2 10.32 -8.85 21.88
C GLU A 2 11.17 -9.75 20.97
N ALA A 3 11.78 -9.19 19.93
CA ALA A 3 12.77 -9.90 19.10
C ALA A 3 13.88 -10.57 19.95
N SER A 4 14.24 -9.98 21.09
CA SER A 4 15.22 -10.56 22.02
C SER A 4 14.75 -11.84 22.71
N GLU A 5 13.43 -12.08 22.79
CA GLU A 5 12.81 -13.27 23.39
C GLU A 5 12.64 -14.41 22.38
N LEU A 6 12.71 -14.10 21.07
CA LEU A 6 12.74 -15.06 19.96
C LEU A 6 13.84 -14.65 18.97
N PRO A 7 15.12 -14.98 19.25
CA PRO A 7 16.22 -14.64 18.35
C PRO A 7 16.02 -15.26 16.96
N GLU A 8 16.47 -14.59 15.90
CA GLU A 8 16.52 -15.18 14.56
C GLU A 8 17.21 -16.55 14.58
N GLY A 9 16.69 -17.47 13.78
CA GLY A 9 17.16 -18.86 13.76
C GLY A 9 16.49 -19.76 14.82
N SER A 10 15.62 -19.23 15.68
CA SER A 10 14.83 -20.02 16.63
C SER A 10 13.77 -20.86 15.91
N ASP A 11 13.46 -22.03 16.45
CA ASP A 11 12.36 -22.87 15.97
C ASP A 11 11.03 -22.40 16.57
N ALA A 12 10.16 -21.84 15.73
CA ALA A 12 8.87 -21.27 16.13
C ALA A 12 7.94 -22.30 16.77
N VAL A 13 8.05 -23.57 16.35
CA VAL A 13 7.18 -24.65 16.82
C VAL A 13 7.68 -25.17 18.17
N GLU A 14 8.99 -25.38 18.30
CA GLU A 14 9.59 -25.80 19.58
C GLU A 14 9.41 -24.72 20.66
N CYS A 15 9.46 -23.44 20.28
CA CYS A 15 9.27 -22.32 21.20
C CYS A 15 7.80 -21.95 21.48
N ASP A 16 6.82 -22.63 20.88
CA ASP A 16 5.39 -22.26 20.96
C ASP A 16 5.20 -20.75 20.63
N ALA A 17 5.85 -20.34 19.54
CA ALA A 17 5.94 -18.96 19.09
C ALA A 17 4.95 -18.63 17.96
N VAL A 18 4.47 -19.64 17.23
CA VAL A 18 3.51 -19.46 16.11
C VAL A 18 2.28 -18.67 16.56
N ASP A 19 1.86 -17.73 15.71
CA ASP A 19 0.76 -16.79 15.90
C ASP A 19 0.95 -15.79 17.06
N ARG A 20 2.06 -15.84 17.80
CA ARG A 20 2.36 -14.82 18.81
C ARG A 20 2.90 -13.56 18.15
N MET A 21 2.48 -12.42 18.67
CA MET A 21 2.94 -11.11 18.23
C MET A 21 4.41 -10.88 18.58
N LEU A 22 5.21 -10.61 17.55
CA LEU A 22 6.62 -10.26 17.61
C LEU A 22 6.76 -8.75 17.35
N VAL A 23 7.44 -8.06 18.24
CA VAL A 23 7.82 -6.65 18.03
C VAL A 23 9.11 -6.64 17.23
N VAL A 24 9.07 -6.06 16.02
CA VAL A 24 10.22 -5.94 15.12
C VAL A 24 10.36 -4.46 14.72
N GLY A 25 11.38 -3.79 15.26
CA GLY A 25 11.52 -2.34 15.07
C GLY A 25 10.38 -1.59 15.76
N GLU A 26 9.64 -0.78 15.00
CA GLU A 26 8.47 -0.02 15.49
C GLU A 26 7.13 -0.70 15.14
N THR A 27 7.16 -1.88 14.51
CA THR A 27 5.95 -2.63 14.17
C THR A 27 5.77 -3.84 15.06
N VAL A 28 4.55 -4.36 14.99
CA VAL A 28 4.22 -5.66 15.56
C VAL A 28 3.74 -6.55 14.42
N ILE A 29 4.29 -7.75 14.33
CA ILE A 29 3.94 -8.72 13.30
C ILE A 29 3.82 -10.10 13.93
N PRO A 30 2.83 -10.93 13.54
CA PRO A 30 2.70 -12.27 14.09
C PRO A 30 3.82 -13.16 13.55
N VAL A 31 4.33 -14.05 14.40
CA VAL A 31 5.22 -15.12 13.93
C VAL A 31 4.39 -16.11 13.10
N PRO A 32 4.67 -16.28 11.81
CA PRO A 32 3.85 -17.13 10.97
C PRO A 32 4.05 -18.63 11.26
N PRO A 33 3.09 -19.49 10.89
CA PRO A 33 3.32 -20.92 10.83
C PRO A 33 4.41 -21.28 9.78
N PRO A 34 5.03 -22.47 9.89
CA PRO A 34 6.03 -22.93 8.91
C PRO A 34 5.55 -22.87 7.45
N GLY A 35 6.37 -22.31 6.58
CA GLY A 35 6.09 -22.13 5.15
C GLY A 35 5.30 -20.87 4.80
N LEU A 36 5.10 -19.97 5.75
CA LEU A 36 4.40 -18.71 5.55
C LEU A 36 5.32 -17.52 5.87
N THR A 37 5.11 -16.42 5.15
CA THR A 37 5.67 -15.10 5.42
C THR A 37 4.54 -14.11 5.55
N VAL A 38 4.63 -13.23 6.56
CA VAL A 38 3.73 -12.09 6.74
C VAL A 38 4.55 -10.84 6.53
N THR A 39 4.01 -9.91 5.73
CA THR A 39 4.63 -8.61 5.49
C THR A 39 3.60 -7.53 5.77
N MET A 40 4.03 -6.51 6.49
CA MET A 40 3.27 -5.31 6.80
C MET A 40 4.01 -4.10 6.21
N HIS A 41 3.31 -3.36 5.37
CA HIS A 41 3.75 -2.07 4.84
C HIS A 41 2.84 -0.98 5.43
N MET A 42 3.42 0.12 5.90
CA MET A 42 2.67 1.22 6.52
C MET A 42 3.27 2.57 6.14
N ASP A 43 2.46 3.46 5.57
CA ASP A 43 2.88 4.78 5.10
C ASP A 43 2.54 5.90 6.07
N TYR A 44 3.49 6.79 6.35
CA TYR A 44 3.31 7.96 7.21
C TYR A 44 2.97 9.21 6.39
N ALA A 45 2.13 10.10 6.92
CA ALA A 45 1.78 11.36 6.27
C ALA A 45 2.96 12.32 6.01
N GLY A 46 4.09 12.14 6.70
CA GLY A 46 5.34 12.89 6.46
C GLY A 46 6.26 12.30 5.39
N GLY A 47 5.77 11.31 4.63
CA GLY A 47 6.53 10.64 3.57
C GLY A 47 7.66 9.74 4.08
N GLY A 48 7.38 9.01 5.16
CA GLY A 48 8.16 7.85 5.60
C GLY A 48 7.31 6.58 5.45
N SER A 49 7.90 5.40 5.55
CA SER A 49 7.16 4.15 5.82
C SER A 49 7.92 3.28 6.80
N ILE A 50 7.24 2.23 7.22
CA ILE A 50 7.89 1.10 7.86
C ILE A 50 7.56 -0.20 7.13
N THR A 51 8.64 -0.77 6.60
CA THR A 51 8.87 -2.15 6.19
C THR A 51 8.85 -3.16 7.34
N SER A 52 7.93 -4.11 7.51
CA SER A 52 8.21 -5.22 8.45
C SER A 52 7.77 -6.59 7.93
N GLU A 53 8.63 -7.59 8.16
CA GLU A 53 8.41 -8.95 7.72
C GLU A 53 8.81 -9.96 8.81
N ALA A 54 8.01 -11.01 8.93
CA ALA A 54 8.38 -12.22 9.64
C ALA A 54 8.10 -13.42 8.73
N SER A 55 9.05 -14.35 8.69
CA SER A 55 8.90 -15.61 7.96
C SER A 55 9.33 -16.78 8.81
N THR A 56 8.64 -17.91 8.62
CA THR A 56 8.99 -19.17 9.26
C THR A 56 9.24 -20.20 8.17
N ALA A 57 10.48 -20.69 8.08
CA ALA A 57 10.84 -21.73 7.14
C ALA A 57 10.09 -23.05 7.43
N LEU A 58 10.08 -23.97 6.46
CA LEU A 58 9.38 -25.26 6.60
C LEU A 58 9.91 -26.12 7.77
N ASP A 59 11.15 -25.89 8.19
CA ASP A 59 11.76 -26.57 9.33
C ASP A 59 11.46 -25.88 10.68
N GLY A 60 10.64 -24.82 10.68
CA GLY A 60 10.28 -24.05 11.88
C GLY A 60 11.19 -22.86 12.13
N THR A 61 12.28 -22.68 11.38
CA THR A 61 13.23 -21.59 11.63
C THR A 61 12.62 -20.22 11.32
N VAL A 62 12.61 -19.31 12.30
CA VAL A 62 12.08 -17.94 12.16
C VAL A 62 13.18 -16.97 11.71
N THR A 63 12.84 -16.08 10.79
CA THR A 63 13.61 -14.88 10.43
C THR A 63 12.70 -13.67 10.38
N TYR A 64 13.22 -12.49 10.67
CA TYR A 64 12.43 -11.26 10.63
C TYR A 64 13.31 -10.06 10.29
N ASP A 65 12.72 -9.10 9.59
CA ASP A 65 13.40 -7.86 9.22
C ASP A 65 12.44 -6.69 9.38
N SER A 66 12.98 -5.53 9.71
CA SER A 66 12.23 -4.28 9.76
C SER A 66 13.09 -3.14 9.27
N GLU A 67 12.57 -2.40 8.30
CA GLU A 67 13.20 -1.21 7.75
C GLU A 67 12.29 -0.02 8.00
N THR A 68 12.68 0.82 8.96
CA THR A 68 12.03 2.10 9.22
C THR A 68 12.70 3.19 8.39
N LEU A 69 11.94 3.88 7.55
CA LEU A 69 12.45 4.97 6.74
C LEU A 69 11.80 6.28 7.20
N ALA A 70 12.61 7.08 7.89
CA ALA A 70 12.15 8.25 8.62
C ALA A 70 11.44 9.29 7.71
N PRO A 71 10.35 9.93 8.20
CA PRO A 71 9.75 11.09 7.55
C PRO A 71 10.78 12.21 7.38
N LEU A 72 10.69 12.98 6.29
CA LEU A 72 11.37 14.29 6.23
C LEU A 72 10.36 15.33 6.73
N GLU A 73 10.77 16.19 7.67
CA GLU A 73 9.89 17.14 8.37
C GLU A 73 8.89 17.84 7.42
N ALA A 74 7.59 17.60 7.64
CA ALA A 74 6.50 18.22 6.88
C ALA A 74 6.16 19.61 7.46
N GLU A 75 5.95 20.61 6.59
CA GLU A 75 5.45 21.94 6.98
C GLU A 75 3.91 21.99 6.91
N ASN A 76 3.27 22.43 8.00
CA ASN A 76 1.80 22.53 8.13
C ASN A 76 1.20 23.77 7.41
N PRO A 77 0.04 23.64 6.73
CA PRO A 77 -0.83 24.81 6.45
C PRO A 77 -2.33 24.58 6.74
N PRO A 78 -3.16 25.66 6.67
CA PRO A 78 -4.41 25.80 7.42
C PRO A 78 -5.71 25.62 6.62
N THR A 79 -6.79 25.49 7.39
CA THR A 79 -8.20 25.14 7.07
C THR A 79 -9.04 26.24 6.40
N THR A 80 -9.86 25.88 5.39
CA THR A 80 -11.13 26.56 5.03
C THR A 80 -11.98 25.67 4.10
N THR A 81 -13.31 25.85 4.07
CA THR A 81 -14.32 24.82 3.75
C THR A 81 -15.21 25.06 2.49
N LEU A 82 -15.79 23.94 1.96
CA LEU A 82 -17.02 23.71 1.15
C LEU A 82 -16.93 23.86 -0.40
N PRO A 83 -17.81 23.24 -1.25
CA PRO A 83 -18.75 22.07 -1.11
C PRO A 83 -18.80 21.05 -2.30
N ASP A 84 -19.45 19.90 -2.04
CA ASP A 84 -19.83 18.73 -2.88
C ASP A 84 -20.20 18.93 -4.37
N GLU A 85 -19.58 18.14 -5.28
CA GLU A 85 -20.22 17.60 -6.50
C GLU A 85 -19.84 16.13 -6.83
N ASP A 86 -20.76 15.47 -7.53
CA ASP A 86 -21.00 14.02 -7.67
C ASP A 86 -20.09 13.29 -8.70
N LEU A 87 -19.26 12.35 -8.22
CA LEU A 87 -18.36 11.48 -9.00
C LEU A 87 -19.11 10.32 -9.67
N THR A 88 -19.77 10.58 -10.80
CA THR A 88 -20.13 9.48 -11.69
C THR A 88 -19.62 9.71 -13.11
N THR A 89 -18.71 8.79 -13.50
CA THR A 89 -18.23 8.54 -14.87
C THR A 89 -17.26 9.56 -15.49
N GLU A 90 -16.06 9.68 -14.93
CA GLU A 90 -14.91 10.22 -15.69
C GLU A 90 -14.09 9.06 -16.26
N THR A 91 -14.05 8.94 -17.59
CA THR A 91 -12.91 8.33 -18.27
C THR A 91 -11.76 9.33 -18.16
N ASP A 92 -11.18 9.44 -16.97
CA ASP A 92 -10.09 10.37 -16.75
C ASP A 92 -8.97 10.04 -17.75
N PRO A 93 -8.53 11.02 -18.54
CA PRO A 93 -7.33 10.83 -19.35
C PRO A 93 -6.16 10.45 -18.43
N ILE A 94 -5.19 9.69 -18.96
CA ILE A 94 -3.91 9.44 -18.26
C ILE A 94 -3.42 10.79 -17.73
N ASP A 95 -3.39 10.93 -16.40
CA ASP A 95 -2.95 12.17 -15.77
C ASP A 95 -1.53 12.47 -16.26
N PRO A 96 -1.31 13.60 -16.96
CA PRO A 96 0.01 13.94 -17.49
C PRO A 96 1.06 14.19 -16.41
N GLY A 97 0.68 14.23 -15.13
CA GLY A 97 1.50 14.62 -13.99
C GLY A 97 1.24 16.08 -13.58
N PRO A 98 1.88 16.56 -12.49
CA PRO A 98 1.58 17.85 -11.89
C PRO A 98 1.95 19.03 -12.78
N ASP A 99 1.27 20.17 -12.55
CA ASP A 99 1.52 21.46 -13.21
C ASP A 99 3.01 21.84 -13.10
N GLU A 100 3.58 22.27 -14.23
CA GLU A 100 4.95 22.75 -14.32
C GLU A 100 5.22 23.98 -13.42
N ASN A 101 4.17 24.64 -12.92
CA ASN A 101 4.24 25.89 -12.16
C ASN A 101 4.09 25.77 -10.62
N ASP A 102 4.04 24.57 -10.02
CA ASP A 102 3.98 24.43 -8.55
C ASP A 102 5.26 24.98 -7.86
N PRO A 103 5.14 26.00 -6.98
CA PRO A 103 6.27 26.68 -6.33
C PRO A 103 6.91 25.90 -5.17
N SER A 104 6.36 24.76 -4.74
CA SER A 104 6.97 23.89 -3.72
C SER A 104 8.16 23.05 -4.25
N ILE A 105 8.42 23.13 -5.56
CA ILE A 105 9.32 22.21 -6.28
C ILE A 105 10.69 22.86 -6.54
N ASP A 106 11.77 22.18 -6.12
CA ASP A 106 13.16 22.62 -6.38
C ASP A 106 13.45 22.63 -7.90
N PRO A 107 13.69 23.80 -8.52
CA PRO A 107 13.95 23.92 -9.95
C PRO A 107 15.29 23.31 -10.41
N LYS A 108 16.12 22.80 -9.50
CA LYS A 108 17.40 22.14 -9.83
C LYS A 108 17.29 20.64 -10.11
N LEU A 109 16.14 20.03 -9.87
CA LEU A 109 15.87 18.64 -10.24
C LEU A 109 15.17 18.62 -11.59
N ALA A 110 15.94 18.41 -12.67
CA ALA A 110 15.43 18.24 -14.04
C ALA A 110 14.74 16.86 -14.21
N VAL A 111 13.69 16.63 -13.42
CA VAL A 111 12.93 15.38 -13.34
C VAL A 111 11.67 15.54 -14.18
N GLN A 112 11.43 14.62 -15.12
CA GLN A 112 10.17 14.61 -15.86
C GLN A 112 9.08 14.24 -14.86
N ARG A 113 8.17 15.17 -14.57
CA ARG A 113 7.19 15.09 -13.48
C ARG A 113 6.09 14.04 -13.71
N ASN A 114 6.23 13.20 -14.72
CA ASN A 114 5.35 12.08 -15.04
C ASN A 114 5.95 10.72 -14.65
N GLY A 115 7.04 10.72 -13.86
CA GLY A 115 7.71 9.49 -13.43
C GLY A 115 8.54 8.79 -14.53
N CYS A 116 8.71 9.40 -15.71
CA CYS A 116 9.33 8.73 -16.86
C CYS A 116 10.85 8.85 -16.96
N ASP A 117 11.47 9.68 -16.12
CA ASP A 117 12.91 9.90 -16.09
C ASP A 117 13.65 8.95 -15.14
N ARG A 118 12.92 8.14 -14.35
CA ARG A 118 13.49 7.21 -13.37
C ARG A 118 13.17 5.76 -13.72
N ASN A 119 14.20 4.92 -13.61
CA ASN A 119 14.10 3.47 -13.78
C ASN A 119 14.17 2.72 -12.45
N ARG A 120 14.02 3.44 -11.32
CA ARG A 120 14.22 2.84 -10.02
C ARG A 120 12.96 2.12 -9.61
N PHE A 121 13.11 0.88 -9.18
CA PHE A 121 12.11 0.12 -8.44
C PHE A 121 12.85 -0.62 -7.33
N ASN A 122 12.12 -1.09 -6.33
CA ASN A 122 12.64 -1.99 -5.32
C ASN A 122 11.60 -3.11 -5.09
N TRP A 123 12.10 -4.32 -4.87
CA TRP A 123 11.26 -5.39 -4.33
C TRP A 123 11.73 -5.65 -2.92
N TRP A 124 10.78 -5.65 -2.00
CA TRP A 124 11.09 -5.97 -0.61
C TRP A 124 11.54 -7.44 -0.52
N LYS A 125 10.82 -8.36 -1.19
CA LYS A 125 11.13 -9.81 -1.33
C LYS A 125 10.40 -10.45 -2.52
N PRO A 126 10.69 -11.71 -2.91
CA PRO A 126 10.06 -12.36 -4.06
C PRO A 126 8.61 -12.81 -3.77
N ALA A 127 7.77 -11.93 -3.24
CA ALA A 127 6.31 -12.09 -3.27
C ALA A 127 5.80 -11.89 -4.70
N LYS A 128 4.81 -12.67 -5.12
CA LYS A 128 4.20 -12.60 -6.43
C LYS A 128 2.76 -13.09 -6.32
N VAL A 129 1.86 -12.39 -6.99
CA VAL A 129 0.49 -12.87 -7.19
C VAL A 129 0.51 -13.90 -8.33
N TYR A 130 -0.27 -14.97 -8.19
CA TYR A 130 -0.43 -15.98 -9.24
C TYR A 130 -1.90 -16.13 -9.65
N GLY A 131 -2.14 -16.36 -10.94
CA GLY A 131 -3.48 -16.65 -11.45
C GLY A 131 -4.43 -15.45 -11.38
N SER A 132 -5.43 -15.53 -10.50
CA SER A 132 -6.43 -14.49 -10.31
C SER A 132 -6.50 -14.09 -8.84
N PHE A 133 -6.54 -12.79 -8.57
CA PHE A 133 -6.52 -12.25 -7.22
C PHE A 133 -7.72 -11.32 -6.97
N PRO A 134 -8.73 -11.81 -6.22
CA PRO A 134 -9.96 -11.05 -5.97
C PRO A 134 -9.79 -10.07 -4.81
N MET A 135 -10.00 -8.78 -5.05
CA MET A 135 -10.11 -7.73 -4.02
C MET A 135 -11.57 -7.33 -3.82
N ARG A 136 -11.97 -7.07 -2.57
CA ARG A 136 -13.33 -6.63 -2.21
C ARG A 136 -13.30 -5.30 -1.48
N VAL A 137 -14.43 -4.63 -1.40
CA VAL A 137 -14.62 -3.45 -0.53
C VAL A 137 -15.46 -3.85 0.68
N SER A 138 -14.97 -3.57 1.88
CA SER A 138 -15.69 -3.76 3.14
C SER A 138 -16.92 -2.85 3.19
N THR A 139 -18.01 -3.32 3.80
CA THR A 139 -19.20 -2.53 4.10
C THR A 139 -19.50 -2.50 5.60
N ASP A 140 -18.62 -3.06 6.42
CA ASP A 140 -18.84 -3.19 7.87
C ASP A 140 -18.43 -1.91 8.62
N ASP A 141 -17.77 -0.98 7.93
CA ASP A 141 -17.36 0.30 8.47
C ASP A 141 -18.46 1.34 8.37
N ALA A 142 -18.46 2.28 9.33
CA ALA A 142 -19.48 3.34 9.44
C ALA A 142 -19.36 4.42 8.34
N GLY A 143 -18.55 4.19 7.32
CA GLY A 143 -18.27 5.11 6.23
C GLY A 143 -17.31 4.51 5.21
N GLU A 144 -16.80 5.37 4.35
CA GLU A 144 -15.78 5.11 3.33
C GLU A 144 -14.79 6.27 3.36
N PRO A 145 -13.62 6.18 2.69
CA PRO A 145 -12.73 7.32 2.56
C PRO A 145 -13.51 8.54 2.05
N ALA A 146 -13.16 9.74 2.51
CA ALA A 146 -13.84 10.99 2.17
C ALA A 146 -15.33 11.08 2.58
N GLY A 147 -15.84 10.13 3.39
CA GLY A 147 -17.29 10.03 3.63
C GLY A 147 -18.09 9.62 2.39
N GLY A 148 -17.42 9.06 1.38
CA GLY A 148 -18.02 8.61 0.13
C GLY A 148 -18.90 7.36 0.31
N THR A 149 -19.24 6.73 -0.82
CA THR A 149 -20.03 5.50 -0.85
C THR A 149 -19.16 4.29 -1.20
N THR A 150 -19.62 3.10 -0.82
CA THR A 150 -18.99 1.82 -1.24
C THR A 150 -18.83 1.71 -2.76
N SER A 151 -19.68 2.42 -3.53
CA SER A 151 -19.58 2.50 -4.99
C SER A 151 -18.39 3.33 -5.44
N ASP A 152 -18.06 4.40 -4.71
CA ASP A 152 -16.91 5.28 -5.00
C ASP A 152 -15.61 4.52 -4.72
N THR A 153 -15.50 3.89 -3.55
CA THR A 153 -14.37 3.02 -3.19
C THR A 153 -14.22 1.86 -4.18
N ALA A 154 -15.33 1.20 -4.56
CA ALA A 154 -15.29 0.13 -5.56
C ALA A 154 -14.89 0.64 -6.95
N SER A 155 -15.19 1.89 -7.29
CA SER A 155 -14.77 2.50 -8.56
C SER A 155 -13.29 2.84 -8.53
N ALA A 156 -12.80 3.41 -7.42
CA ALA A 156 -11.39 3.65 -7.19
C ALA A 156 -10.59 2.34 -7.23
N LEU A 157 -11.04 1.28 -6.55
CA LEU A 157 -10.40 -0.02 -6.56
C LEU A 157 -10.31 -0.63 -7.96
N ARG A 158 -11.40 -0.62 -8.73
CA ARG A 158 -11.36 -1.10 -10.13
C ARG A 158 -10.35 -0.32 -10.97
N ARG A 159 -10.26 0.99 -10.78
CA ARG A 159 -9.30 1.84 -11.50
C ARG A 159 -7.86 1.51 -11.12
N SER A 160 -7.56 1.44 -9.83
CA SER A 160 -6.20 1.14 -9.34
C SER A 160 -5.74 -0.27 -9.71
N LEU A 161 -6.62 -1.28 -9.64
CA LEU A 161 -6.34 -2.62 -10.17
C LEU A 161 -6.04 -2.58 -11.66
N GLY A 162 -6.89 -1.90 -12.44
CA GLY A 162 -6.71 -1.72 -13.87
C GLY A 162 -5.42 -0.97 -14.24
N THR A 163 -4.93 -0.06 -13.39
CA THR A 163 -3.65 0.63 -13.58
C THR A 163 -2.48 -0.35 -13.56
N TRP A 164 -2.46 -1.29 -12.60
CA TRP A 164 -1.44 -2.34 -12.54
C TRP A 164 -1.60 -3.38 -13.65
N GLU A 165 -2.82 -3.87 -13.88
CA GLU A 165 -3.09 -4.90 -14.90
C GLU A 165 -2.74 -4.46 -16.33
N ASN A 166 -2.97 -3.18 -16.66
CA ASN A 166 -2.80 -2.68 -18.03
C ASN A 166 -1.55 -1.81 -18.19
N GLU A 167 -0.64 -1.80 -17.21
CA GLU A 167 0.53 -0.93 -17.17
C GLU A 167 0.20 0.53 -17.51
N ASN A 168 -0.90 1.08 -16.96
CA ASN A 168 -1.33 2.44 -17.30
C ASN A 168 -0.27 3.43 -16.87
N SER A 169 0.51 3.92 -17.84
CA SER A 169 1.68 4.73 -17.61
C SER A 169 1.81 5.79 -18.70
N PRO A 170 2.16 7.04 -18.36
CA PRO A 170 2.51 8.04 -19.37
C PRO A 170 3.83 7.72 -20.09
N CYS A 171 4.62 6.77 -19.57
CA CYS A 171 5.98 6.47 -20.02
C CYS A 171 6.04 5.43 -21.14
N PHE A 172 4.98 4.62 -21.28
CA PHE A 172 4.90 3.52 -22.22
C PHE A 172 3.55 3.53 -22.93
N SER A 173 3.56 3.26 -24.24
CA SER A 173 2.35 3.26 -25.06
C SER A 173 1.75 1.87 -25.27
N SER A 174 2.32 0.85 -24.63
CA SER A 174 1.87 -0.54 -24.73
C SER A 174 2.13 -1.26 -23.42
N ASP A 175 1.12 -1.99 -22.96
CA ASP A 175 1.27 -3.01 -21.93
C ASP A 175 2.15 -4.16 -22.42
N GLN A 176 3.12 -4.57 -21.61
CA GLN A 176 3.95 -5.74 -21.83
C GLN A 176 4.06 -6.63 -20.59
N SER A 177 3.35 -6.32 -19.52
CA SER A 177 3.40 -7.11 -18.30
C SER A 177 2.59 -8.38 -18.48
N ALA A 178 2.98 -9.41 -17.73
CA ALA A 178 2.12 -10.59 -17.54
C ALA A 178 1.51 -10.59 -16.13
N VAL A 179 1.10 -9.41 -15.63
CA VAL A 179 0.45 -9.33 -14.32
C VAL A 179 -0.78 -10.25 -14.33
N PRO A 180 -0.95 -11.09 -13.30
CA PRO A 180 -2.12 -11.92 -13.14
C PRO A 180 -3.39 -11.08 -13.03
N ASN A 181 -4.54 -11.72 -13.22
CA ASN A 181 -5.83 -11.03 -13.22
C ASN A 181 -6.19 -10.54 -11.81
N LEU A 182 -5.98 -9.26 -11.52
CA LEU A 182 -6.36 -8.54 -10.31
C LEU A 182 -7.73 -7.90 -10.51
N PHE A 183 -8.74 -8.34 -9.77
CA PHE A 183 -10.11 -7.89 -10.07
C PHE A 183 -10.93 -7.59 -8.82
N TYR A 184 -11.85 -6.64 -8.99
CA TYR A 184 -12.86 -6.34 -7.99
C TYR A 184 -13.92 -7.47 -7.96
N ASP A 185 -14.06 -8.13 -6.82
CA ASP A 185 -14.98 -9.26 -6.60
C ASP A 185 -16.21 -8.88 -5.75
N GLY A 186 -16.58 -7.61 -5.74
CA GLY A 186 -17.78 -7.14 -5.05
C GLY A 186 -17.52 -6.64 -3.63
N LEU A 187 -18.61 -6.60 -2.87
CA LEU A 187 -18.63 -6.13 -1.50
C LEU A 187 -18.45 -7.30 -0.52
N THR A 188 -17.89 -7.00 0.65
CA THR A 188 -17.79 -7.94 1.77
C THR A 188 -18.21 -7.24 3.06
N THR A 189 -18.69 -8.01 4.03
CA THR A 189 -18.93 -7.50 5.40
C THR A 189 -17.78 -7.84 6.33
N THR A 190 -16.68 -8.40 5.80
CA THR A 190 -15.46 -8.60 6.59
C THR A 190 -14.58 -7.38 6.40
N GLN A 191 -14.00 -6.90 7.49
CA GLN A 191 -12.91 -5.94 7.48
C GLN A 191 -11.58 -6.64 7.19
N GLY A 192 -10.58 -5.85 6.81
CA GLY A 192 -9.20 -6.30 6.71
C GLY A 192 -8.68 -6.80 8.04
N ASP A 193 -7.83 -7.83 7.96
CA ASP A 193 -7.31 -8.52 9.13
C ASP A 193 -6.14 -7.76 9.78
N PHE A 194 -6.44 -6.56 10.28
CA PHE A 194 -5.56 -5.73 11.11
C PHE A 194 -5.93 -5.89 12.60
N VAL A 195 -4.93 -5.84 13.48
CA VAL A 195 -5.13 -5.93 14.93
C VAL A 195 -4.39 -4.83 15.67
N ASP A 196 -5.05 -4.25 16.66
CA ASP A 196 -4.43 -3.28 17.55
C ASP A 196 -3.55 -3.96 18.59
N THR A 197 -2.34 -3.45 18.75
CA THR A 197 -1.39 -3.93 19.75
C THR A 197 -0.96 -2.79 20.66
N ALA A 198 -0.30 -3.12 21.77
CA ALA A 198 0.24 -2.11 22.68
C ALA A 198 1.27 -1.17 22.02
N SER A 199 1.85 -1.58 20.89
CA SER A 199 2.87 -0.83 20.15
C SER A 199 2.38 -0.31 18.79
N GLY A 200 1.08 -0.45 18.49
CA GLY A 200 0.44 0.02 17.25
C GLY A 200 -0.29 -1.07 16.48
N THR A 201 -0.70 -0.77 15.26
CA THR A 201 -1.39 -1.73 14.39
C THR A 201 -0.44 -2.81 13.86
N ALA A 202 -0.98 -4.01 13.68
CA ALA A 202 -0.29 -5.18 13.14
C ALA A 202 -1.18 -5.93 12.14
N CYS A 203 -0.58 -6.79 11.30
CA CYS A 203 -1.34 -7.80 10.58
C CYS A 203 -1.80 -8.92 11.52
N ALA A 204 -3.00 -9.46 11.32
CA ALA A 204 -3.48 -10.58 12.11
C ALA A 204 -2.67 -11.87 11.85
N PRO A 205 -2.58 -12.77 12.83
CA PRO A 205 -1.99 -14.09 12.64
C PRO A 205 -2.73 -14.90 11.58
N ARG A 206 -2.05 -15.86 10.95
CA ARG A 206 -2.65 -16.68 9.87
C ARG A 206 -3.88 -17.47 10.34
N ALA A 207 -3.91 -17.86 11.61
CA ALA A 207 -5.04 -18.57 12.20
C ALA A 207 -6.33 -17.74 12.23
N ASP A 208 -6.20 -16.41 12.20
CA ASP A 208 -7.30 -15.47 12.38
C ASP A 208 -7.78 -14.84 11.07
N ILE A 209 -6.99 -14.94 9.98
CA ILE A 209 -7.37 -14.35 8.70
C ILE A 209 -8.56 -15.06 8.01
N ASP A 210 -9.40 -14.28 7.33
CA ASP A 210 -10.67 -14.75 6.78
C ASP A 210 -10.57 -15.39 5.37
N SER A 211 -9.37 -15.43 4.79
CA SER A 211 -9.07 -15.90 3.42
C SER A 211 -9.73 -15.06 2.33
N ARG A 212 -9.99 -13.78 2.59
CA ARG A 212 -10.49 -12.80 1.62
C ARG A 212 -9.59 -11.57 1.66
N SER A 213 -9.37 -11.01 0.48
CA SER A 213 -8.64 -9.76 0.35
C SER A 213 -9.62 -8.61 0.26
N SER A 214 -9.38 -7.57 1.05
CA SER A 214 -10.30 -6.47 1.22
C SER A 214 -9.61 -5.12 1.27
N VAL A 215 -10.38 -4.09 0.90
CA VAL A 215 -10.09 -2.69 1.14
C VAL A 215 -11.13 -2.21 2.15
N ASP A 216 -10.66 -1.63 3.24
CA ASP A 216 -11.52 -1.10 4.29
C ASP A 216 -11.02 0.25 4.81
N ILE A 217 -11.72 0.76 5.81
CA ILE A 217 -11.31 1.94 6.55
C ILE A 217 -11.21 1.61 8.03
N GLY A 218 -10.40 2.36 8.75
CA GLY A 218 -10.33 2.20 10.19
C GLY A 218 -9.26 3.08 10.80
N ASP A 219 -8.96 2.79 12.05
CA ASP A 219 -7.87 3.42 12.76
C ASP A 219 -6.56 2.64 12.49
N LEU A 220 -5.46 3.40 12.31
CA LEU A 220 -4.09 2.89 12.22
C LEU A 220 -3.18 3.54 13.28
N GLU A 221 -3.73 3.90 14.44
CA GLU A 221 -3.01 4.47 15.58
C GLU A 221 -1.95 3.52 16.18
N PRO A 222 -0.89 4.07 16.83
CA PRO A 222 -0.62 5.49 17.06
C PRO A 222 0.28 6.12 15.96
N ASN A 223 0.46 5.44 14.83
CA ASN A 223 1.64 5.65 13.99
C ASN A 223 1.49 6.74 12.91
N ALA A 224 0.49 7.63 12.96
CA ALA A 224 0.32 8.70 11.96
C ALA A 224 0.39 8.18 10.51
N LEU A 225 -0.24 7.02 10.30
CA LEU A 225 -0.22 6.29 9.03
C LEU A 225 -1.38 6.71 8.15
N VAL A 226 -1.15 7.00 6.87
CA VAL A 226 -2.23 7.34 5.92
C VAL A 226 -2.98 6.09 5.49
N ALA A 227 -2.24 5.03 5.20
CA ALA A 227 -2.78 3.72 4.87
C ALA A 227 -1.76 2.63 5.23
N GLY A 228 -2.21 1.39 5.18
CA GLY A 228 -1.34 0.24 5.36
C GLY A 228 -1.83 -0.97 4.59
N THR A 229 -0.87 -1.81 4.21
CA THR A 229 -1.10 -3.05 3.50
C THR A 229 -0.53 -4.23 4.29
N CYS A 230 -1.39 -5.20 4.59
CA CYS A 230 -1.00 -6.50 5.09
C CYS A 230 -1.00 -7.52 3.94
N THR A 231 0.06 -8.31 3.82
CA THR A 231 0.12 -9.43 2.88
C THR A 231 0.56 -10.71 3.59
N TRP A 232 -0.13 -11.80 3.27
CA TRP A 232 0.22 -13.13 3.71
C TRP A 232 0.65 -13.93 2.49
N THR A 233 1.82 -14.56 2.57
CA THR A 233 2.39 -15.32 1.47
C THR A 233 2.81 -16.72 1.88
N THR A 234 2.70 -17.67 0.97
CA THR A 234 3.14 -19.05 1.16
C THR A 234 4.18 -19.45 0.12
N GLY A 235 5.03 -20.42 0.43
CA GLY A 235 6.01 -20.92 -0.52
C GLY A 235 5.37 -21.61 -1.74
N HIS A 236 5.70 -21.14 -2.94
CA HIS A 236 5.30 -21.68 -4.24
C HIS A 236 6.52 -21.80 -5.17
N ASP A 237 6.97 -23.02 -5.47
CA ASP A 237 8.11 -23.30 -6.37
C ASP A 237 9.41 -22.49 -6.08
N GLY A 238 9.67 -22.20 -4.79
CA GLY A 238 10.84 -21.42 -4.36
C GLY A 238 10.65 -19.90 -4.43
N LEU A 239 9.42 -19.43 -4.66
CA LEU A 239 8.98 -18.04 -4.58
C LEU A 239 7.88 -17.92 -3.51
N ASN A 240 7.56 -16.70 -3.08
CA ASN A 240 6.44 -16.46 -2.17
C ASN A 240 5.19 -16.10 -3.00
N GLU A 241 4.13 -16.90 -2.91
CA GLU A 241 2.81 -16.64 -3.49
C GLU A 241 1.96 -15.85 -2.51
N VAL A 242 1.41 -14.71 -2.95
CA VAL A 242 0.45 -13.94 -2.16
C VAL A 242 -0.88 -14.68 -2.13
N ILE A 243 -1.35 -15.02 -0.92
CA ILE A 243 -2.60 -15.78 -0.71
C ILE A 243 -3.75 -14.92 -0.17
N GLN A 244 -3.43 -13.79 0.45
CA GLN A 244 -4.36 -12.78 0.93
C GLN A 244 -3.62 -11.45 1.06
N ALA A 245 -4.33 -10.35 0.82
CA ALA A 245 -3.87 -9.01 1.14
C ALA A 245 -5.03 -8.14 1.63
N ASP A 246 -4.79 -7.29 2.61
CA ASP A 246 -5.77 -6.32 3.10
C ASP A 246 -5.17 -4.92 3.10
N ILE A 247 -5.96 -3.93 2.69
CA ILE A 247 -5.59 -2.53 2.60
C ILE A 247 -6.54 -1.75 3.51
N ARG A 248 -6.00 -0.93 4.41
CA ARG A 248 -6.78 -0.05 5.28
C ARG A 248 -6.41 1.40 5.06
N PHE A 249 -7.41 2.25 4.85
CA PHE A 249 -7.27 3.70 4.93
C PHE A 249 -7.45 4.18 6.36
N ASN A 250 -6.56 5.04 6.85
CA ASN A 250 -6.69 5.65 8.16
C ASN A 250 -7.62 6.88 8.14
N THR A 251 -8.92 6.63 8.03
CA THR A 251 -9.94 7.69 8.01
C THR A 251 -10.20 8.30 9.39
N THR A 252 -9.58 7.76 10.45
CA THR A 252 -9.67 8.33 11.79
C THR A 252 -8.80 9.58 11.91
N ASP A 253 -7.61 9.54 11.31
CA ASP A 253 -6.60 10.62 11.42
C ASP A 253 -6.46 11.48 10.18
N TYR A 254 -6.85 10.98 9.00
CA TYR A 254 -6.63 11.65 7.73
C TYR A 254 -7.92 11.82 6.93
N ASP A 255 -7.97 12.95 6.25
CA ASP A 255 -9.00 13.27 5.28
C ASP A 255 -8.57 12.75 3.90
N PHE A 256 -9.57 12.31 3.12
CA PHE A 256 -9.36 11.74 1.79
C PHE A 256 -10.30 12.42 0.80
N THR A 257 -9.97 12.30 -0.49
CA THR A 257 -10.82 12.78 -1.59
C THR A 257 -10.75 11.85 -2.79
N TYR A 258 -11.85 11.77 -3.54
CA TYR A 258 -11.91 11.05 -4.83
C TYR A 258 -11.72 12.00 -6.04
N THR A 259 -11.87 13.31 -5.82
CA THR A 259 -11.85 14.41 -6.82
C THR A 259 -10.71 15.43 -6.58
N PRO A 260 -9.46 14.98 -6.44
CA PRO A 260 -8.32 15.89 -6.32
C PRO A 260 -8.15 16.75 -7.58
N GLY A 261 -8.57 18.01 -7.54
CA GLY A 261 -8.41 18.98 -8.65
C GLY A 261 -9.68 19.74 -9.03
N ASP A 262 -10.86 19.20 -8.72
CA ASP A 262 -12.15 19.86 -9.03
C ASP A 262 -12.59 20.89 -7.96
N GLY A 263 -11.65 21.29 -7.09
CA GLY A 263 -11.92 22.11 -5.90
C GLY A 263 -12.10 21.31 -4.62
N ASP A 264 -12.25 19.98 -4.73
CA ASP A 264 -12.42 18.99 -3.64
C ASP A 264 -11.10 18.45 -3.09
N CYS A 265 -9.98 19.11 -3.40
CA CYS A 265 -8.75 18.82 -2.70
C CYS A 265 -8.44 19.97 -1.77
N ASP A 266 -8.89 19.85 -0.52
CA ASP A 266 -8.29 20.65 0.53
C ASP A 266 -6.82 20.25 0.61
N SER A 267 -5.91 21.19 0.91
CA SER A 267 -4.46 20.93 0.91
C SER A 267 -4.01 19.82 1.88
N ASN A 268 -4.94 19.19 2.58
CA ASN A 268 -4.77 18.16 3.58
C ASN A 268 -5.34 16.80 3.16
N ASP A 269 -6.06 16.73 2.03
CA ASP A 269 -6.71 15.49 1.60
C ASP A 269 -5.77 14.60 0.80
N PHE A 270 -5.82 13.30 1.05
CA PHE A 270 -5.14 12.31 0.21
C PHE A 270 -6.07 11.79 -0.88
N ASP A 271 -5.57 11.70 -2.11
CA ASP A 271 -6.32 11.11 -3.23
C ASP A 271 -6.46 9.60 -3.05
N VAL A 272 -7.70 9.13 -2.92
CA VAL A 272 -8.01 7.72 -2.68
C VAL A 272 -7.43 6.82 -3.77
N ILE A 273 -7.51 7.25 -5.04
CA ILE A 273 -7.01 6.42 -6.16
C ILE A 273 -5.48 6.33 -6.11
N SER A 274 -4.78 7.42 -5.84
CA SER A 274 -3.33 7.45 -5.71
C SER A 274 -2.84 6.54 -4.58
N ILE A 275 -3.41 6.68 -3.38
CA ILE A 275 -3.07 5.84 -2.23
C ILE A 275 -3.39 4.38 -2.56
N LEU A 276 -4.59 4.08 -3.06
CA LEU A 276 -4.94 2.70 -3.40
C LEU A 276 -4.02 2.08 -4.46
N THR A 277 -3.59 2.88 -5.44
CA THR A 277 -2.66 2.40 -6.47
C THR A 277 -1.28 2.12 -5.88
N HIS A 278 -0.82 2.95 -4.94
CA HIS A 278 0.41 2.71 -4.18
C HIS A 278 0.33 1.42 -3.35
N GLU A 279 -0.71 1.28 -2.53
CA GLU A 279 -0.92 0.12 -1.65
C GLU A 279 -1.04 -1.20 -2.44
N LEU A 280 -1.69 -1.17 -3.61
CA LEU A 280 -1.74 -2.33 -4.51
C LEU A 280 -0.35 -2.73 -5.06
N GLY A 281 0.61 -1.81 -5.12
CA GLY A 281 1.99 -2.14 -5.42
C GLY A 281 2.63 -3.04 -4.35
N HIS A 282 2.33 -2.80 -3.07
CA HIS A 282 2.75 -3.70 -1.98
C HIS A 282 2.11 -5.09 -2.10
N VAL A 283 0.84 -5.17 -2.51
CA VAL A 283 0.19 -6.46 -2.85
C VAL A 283 0.96 -7.22 -3.93
N LEU A 284 1.58 -6.49 -4.87
CA LEU A 284 2.42 -7.06 -5.93
C LEU A 284 3.88 -7.29 -5.53
N GLY A 285 4.25 -6.99 -4.30
CA GLY A 285 5.58 -7.19 -3.73
C GLY A 285 6.57 -6.05 -3.98
N PHE A 286 6.09 -4.87 -4.40
CA PHE A 286 6.93 -3.68 -4.45
C PHE A 286 7.19 -3.12 -3.07
N ASP A 287 8.38 -2.57 -2.92
CA ASP A 287 8.77 -1.78 -1.77
C ASP A 287 8.78 -0.30 -2.10
N ASP A 288 8.74 0.50 -1.06
CA ASP A 288 8.77 1.95 -1.14
C ASP A 288 10.09 2.51 -1.67
N LEU A 289 9.99 3.70 -2.25
CA LEU A 289 11.10 4.48 -2.80
C LEU A 289 11.20 5.84 -2.11
N TYR A 290 12.17 5.99 -1.20
CA TYR A 290 12.32 7.23 -0.41
C TYR A 290 13.26 8.28 -0.98
N ASP A 291 14.09 7.92 -1.96
CA ASP A 291 14.97 8.89 -2.61
C ASP A 291 14.09 10.01 -3.21
N PRO A 292 14.29 11.29 -2.83
CA PRO A 292 13.51 12.40 -3.37
C PRO A 292 13.55 12.51 -4.90
N ALA A 293 14.50 11.85 -5.56
CA ALA A 293 14.56 11.71 -7.01
C ALA A 293 13.45 10.84 -7.60
N ASN A 294 12.86 9.94 -6.81
CA ASN A 294 11.84 8.97 -7.20
C ASN A 294 10.41 9.43 -6.86
N ARG A 295 10.23 10.64 -6.33
CA ARG A 295 8.93 11.12 -5.81
C ARG A 295 7.74 11.05 -6.78
N TYR A 296 8.00 10.94 -8.08
CA TYR A 296 6.96 10.84 -9.13
C TYR A 296 6.72 9.41 -9.61
N LEU A 297 7.34 8.41 -8.98
CA LEU A 297 7.01 7.02 -9.16
C LEU A 297 5.85 6.65 -8.24
N THR A 298 5.07 5.65 -8.64
CA THR A 298 3.89 5.19 -7.90
C THR A 298 4.30 4.64 -6.54
N MET A 299 5.39 3.87 -6.48
CA MET A 299 5.92 3.34 -5.23
C MET A 299 6.77 4.36 -4.44
N SER A 300 6.58 5.66 -4.66
CA SER A 300 7.13 6.66 -3.78
C SER A 300 6.36 6.67 -2.47
N GLY A 301 6.96 6.20 -1.38
CA GLY A 301 6.42 6.35 -0.02
C GLY A 301 6.44 7.80 0.51
N ARG A 302 6.67 8.77 -0.38
CA ARG A 302 6.46 10.21 -0.15
C ARG A 302 5.25 10.64 -0.96
N VAL A 303 4.07 10.52 -0.37
CA VAL A 303 2.83 11.04 -0.95
C VAL A 303 2.53 12.40 -0.34
N ASN A 304 2.35 13.40 -1.20
CA ASN A 304 1.83 14.69 -0.76
C ASN A 304 0.32 14.68 -0.91
N ASN A 305 -0.36 15.44 -0.06
CA ASN A 305 -1.79 15.74 -0.19
C ASN A 305 -2.09 16.22 -1.62
N CYS A 306 -3.27 15.88 -2.13
CA CYS A 306 -3.75 16.26 -3.46
C CYS A 306 -2.92 15.77 -4.64
N THR A 307 -2.05 14.79 -4.40
CA THR A 307 -1.28 14.22 -5.48
C THR A 307 -2.12 13.25 -6.31
N THR A 308 -2.11 13.43 -7.63
CA THR A 308 -2.82 12.57 -8.59
C THR A 308 -1.91 11.77 -9.52
N TYR A 309 -0.61 12.10 -9.59
CA TYR A 309 0.28 11.42 -10.53
C TYR A 309 0.52 9.94 -10.18
N LEU A 310 0.31 9.53 -8.92
CA LEU A 310 0.37 8.12 -8.50
C LEU A 310 -0.83 7.29 -9.00
N ARG A 311 -1.87 7.92 -9.57
CA ARG A 311 -2.96 7.19 -10.26
C ARG A 311 -2.45 6.37 -11.46
N ASN A 312 -1.26 6.71 -11.96
CA ASN A 312 -0.58 6.00 -13.05
C ASN A 312 0.72 5.37 -12.55
N LEU A 313 1.21 4.38 -13.30
CA LEU A 313 2.52 3.78 -13.09
C LEU A 313 3.64 4.68 -13.61
N GLY A 314 4.61 4.98 -12.74
CA GLY A 314 5.89 5.55 -13.15
C GLY A 314 6.73 4.56 -13.94
N ARG A 315 7.80 5.03 -14.59
CA ARG A 315 8.63 4.17 -15.44
C ARG A 315 9.34 3.08 -14.64
N GLY A 316 9.78 3.40 -13.43
CA GLY A 316 10.36 2.43 -12.51
C GLY A 316 9.39 1.30 -12.18
N ASP A 317 8.15 1.67 -11.83
CA ASP A 317 7.10 0.72 -11.44
C ASP A 317 6.79 -0.25 -12.59
N VAL A 318 6.63 0.25 -13.83
CA VAL A 318 6.43 -0.61 -15.02
C VAL A 318 7.64 -1.52 -15.28
N LEU A 319 8.86 -1.02 -15.16
CA LEU A 319 10.06 -1.84 -15.37
C LEU A 319 10.16 -2.96 -14.34
N GLY A 320 9.86 -2.67 -13.08
CA GLY A 320 9.80 -3.67 -12.02
C GLY A 320 8.69 -4.69 -12.29
N LEU A 321 7.55 -4.25 -12.79
CA LEU A 321 6.43 -5.13 -13.09
C LEU A 321 6.80 -6.16 -14.16
N ARG A 322 7.41 -5.70 -15.26
CA ARG A 322 7.88 -6.55 -16.37
C ARG A 322 9.05 -7.44 -16.02
N GLU A 323 9.91 -7.03 -15.09
CA GLU A 323 10.98 -7.91 -14.61
C GLU A 323 10.41 -9.03 -13.73
N ARG A 324 9.30 -8.77 -13.03
CA ARG A 324 8.68 -9.72 -12.10
C ARG A 324 7.70 -10.68 -12.78
N TYR A 325 6.96 -10.22 -13.79
CA TYR A 325 5.84 -10.92 -14.43
C TYR A 325 6.13 -11.22 -15.90
#